data_AF-A0A240EJE7-F1
#
_entry.id   AF-A0A240EJE7-F1
#
_cell.length_a   1.000
_cell.length_b   1.000
_cell.length_c   1.000
_cell.angle_alpha   90.00
_cell.angle_beta   90.00
_cell.angle_gamma   90.00
#
_symmetry.space_group_name_H-M   'P 1'
#
loop_
_entity.id
_entity.type
_entity.pdbx_description
1 polymer ?
#
loop_
_entity_poly.entity_id
_entity_poly.type
_entity_poly.pdbx_seq_one_letter_code
_entity_poly.pdbx_strand_id
1 'polypeptide(L)'
;MFVELDECKGYPDGLSVDRHGNLYICHWDCGIISYYTPSQNKIGHATQLGEINLAVKHATRCTFGDEDFNTLFVTTADYELTTQESVLYPSSGEVFILDAPTQGREEYRVNSDVLHHSNQVNVSLTS
;
A
#
# COMPACT_ATOMS: atom_id res chain seq x y z
N MET A 1 17.43 9.11 -4.70
CA MET A 1 16.16 9.25 -3.98
C MET A 1 15.05 9.22 -5.01
N PHE A 2 14.15 8.23 -4.96
CA PHE A 2 13.11 8.04 -6.00
C PHE A 2 11.95 9.03 -5.85
N VAL A 3 11.36 9.06 -4.65
CA VAL A 3 10.33 10.02 -4.22
C VAL A 3 10.77 10.58 -2.87
N GLU A 4 10.59 11.88 -2.69
CA GLU A 4 10.73 12.58 -1.41
C GLU A 4 9.37 13.18 -1.09
N LEU A 5 8.89 12.98 0.14
CA LEU A 5 7.57 13.42 0.57
C LEU A 5 7.73 14.66 1.45
N ASP A 6 6.87 15.66 1.22
CA ASP A 6 6.78 16.83 2.10
C ASP A 6 6.33 16.38 3.51
N GLU A 7 6.77 17.09 4.54
CA GLU A 7 6.40 16.78 5.94
C GLU A 7 4.88 16.76 6.16
N CYS A 8 4.13 17.57 5.40
CA CYS A 8 2.67 17.62 5.47
C CYS A 8 1.97 16.41 4.83
N LYS A 9 2.71 15.54 4.12
CA LYS A 9 2.20 14.33 3.47
C LYS A 9 2.31 13.10 4.38
N GLY A 10 2.54 13.29 5.68
CA GLY A 10 2.62 12.20 6.65
C GLY A 10 3.74 11.21 6.31
N TYR A 11 3.51 9.93 6.58
CA TYR A 11 4.53 8.89 6.44
C TYR A 11 4.14 7.83 5.41
N PRO A 12 5.07 7.36 4.56
CA PRO A 12 4.78 6.27 3.64
C PRO A 12 4.60 4.96 4.41
N ASP A 13 3.51 4.25 4.13
CA ASP A 13 3.24 2.91 4.66
C ASP A 13 3.29 1.89 3.51
N GLY A 14 2.14 1.40 3.04
CA GLY A 14 2.03 0.42 1.98
C GLY A 14 2.23 1.00 0.58
N LEU A 15 2.77 0.14 -0.29
CA LEU A 15 3.09 0.46 -1.68
C LEU A 15 2.44 -0.54 -2.62
N SER A 16 2.13 -0.10 -3.84
CA SER A 16 1.75 -0.97 -4.96
C SER A 16 2.30 -0.43 -6.28
N VAL A 17 2.35 -1.27 -7.32
CA VAL A 17 2.82 -0.88 -8.66
C VAL A 17 1.84 -1.34 -9.72
N ASP A 18 1.41 -0.42 -10.56
CA ASP A 18 0.48 -0.69 -11.65
C ASP A 18 1.15 -1.37 -12.86
N ARG A 19 0.40 -1.64 -13.95
CA ARG A 19 0.97 -2.27 -15.16
C ARG A 19 1.92 -1.38 -15.96
N HIS A 20 1.91 -0.07 -15.72
CA HIS A 20 2.76 0.92 -16.37
C HIS A 20 4.05 1.21 -15.59
N GLY A 21 4.20 0.63 -14.40
CA GLY A 21 5.32 0.88 -13.50
C GLY A 21 5.12 2.11 -12.61
N ASN A 22 3.90 2.64 -12.51
CA ASN A 22 3.58 3.72 -11.60
C ASN A 22 3.55 3.19 -10.16
N LEU A 23 4.25 3.89 -9.26
CA LEU A 23 4.30 3.60 -7.84
C LEU A 23 3.13 4.29 -7.13
N TYR A 24 2.33 3.52 -6.40
CA TYR A 24 1.29 4.00 -5.49
C TYR A 24 1.80 3.93 -4.05
N ILE A 25 1.59 5.00 -3.28
CA ILE A 25 2.04 5.14 -1.89
C ILE A 25 0.86 5.49 -1.01
N CYS A 26 0.57 4.68 0.01
CA CYS A 26 -0.39 5.01 1.07
C CYS A 26 0.29 5.85 2.15
N HIS A 27 -0.41 6.87 2.63
CA HIS A 27 0.13 7.82 3.60
C HIS A 27 -0.57 7.70 4.96
N TRP A 28 0.22 7.31 5.95
CA TRP A 28 -0.12 7.41 7.36
C TRP A 28 -0.14 8.90 7.80
N ASP A 29 -1.06 9.28 8.69
CA ASP A 29 -1.22 10.66 9.21
C ASP A 29 -1.61 11.73 8.17
N CYS A 30 -2.01 11.32 6.96
CA CYS A 30 -2.44 12.24 5.91
C CYS A 30 -3.72 11.79 5.19
N GLY A 31 -4.06 10.50 5.22
CA GLY A 31 -5.30 10.01 4.62
C GLY A 31 -5.31 10.07 3.10
N ILE A 32 -4.14 9.96 2.45
CA ILE A 32 -4.03 10.04 1.00
C ILE A 32 -3.32 8.82 0.42
N ILE A 33 -3.54 8.61 -0.88
CA ILE A 33 -2.68 7.77 -1.72
C ILE A 33 -2.11 8.66 -2.82
N SER A 34 -0.79 8.81 -2.88
CA SER A 34 -0.13 9.49 -4.00
C SER A 34 0.40 8.46 -4.99
N TYR A 35 0.46 8.82 -6.28
CA TYR A 35 0.99 7.92 -7.29
C TYR A 35 1.89 8.65 -8.29
N TYR A 36 2.97 7.97 -8.69
CA TYR A 36 4.09 8.54 -9.43
C TYR A 36 4.51 7.65 -10.58
N THR A 37 4.87 8.25 -11.72
CA THR A 37 5.55 7.56 -12.81
C THR A 37 7.06 7.69 -12.67
N PRO A 38 7.86 6.66 -13.01
CA PRO A 38 9.31 6.82 -13.17
C PRO A 38 9.63 7.95 -14.15
N SER A 39 10.60 8.80 -13.80
CA SER A 39 11.04 9.88 -14.68
C SER A 39 11.82 9.32 -15.86
N GLN A 40 11.45 9.75 -17.08
CA GLN A 40 12.19 9.39 -18.29
C GLN A 40 13.51 10.18 -18.43
N ASN A 41 13.60 11.36 -17.79
CA ASN A 41 14.72 12.28 -17.97
C ASN A 41 15.80 12.14 -16.91
N LYS A 42 15.52 11.45 -15.79
CA LYS A 42 16.45 11.33 -14.67
C LYS A 42 16.26 10.00 -13.96
N ILE A 43 17.23 9.09 -14.13
CA ILE A 43 17.22 7.77 -13.49
C ILE A 43 17.15 7.93 -11.97
N GLY A 44 16.32 7.09 -11.35
CA GLY A 44 16.16 7.07 -9.90
C GLY A 44 15.34 8.24 -9.35
N HIS A 45 14.53 8.90 -10.18
CA HIS A 45 13.54 9.90 -9.79
C HIS A 45 12.17 9.58 -10.39
N ALA A 46 11.12 10.13 -9.79
CA ALA A 46 9.74 9.99 -10.27
C ALA A 46 9.07 11.36 -10.53
N THR A 47 7.97 11.35 -11.27
CA THR A 47 7.08 12.49 -11.47
C THR A 47 5.71 12.13 -10.91
N GLN A 48 5.14 12.99 -10.06
CA GLN A 48 3.82 12.75 -9.49
C GLN A 48 2.75 12.85 -10.57
N LEU A 49 1.89 11.84 -10.63
CA LEU A 49 0.74 11.80 -11.53
C LEU A 49 -0.52 12.35 -10.84
N GLY A 50 -0.69 12.07 -9.55
CA GLY A 50 -1.82 12.60 -8.78
C GLY A 50 -1.90 12.08 -7.35
N GLU A 51 -3.06 12.32 -6.73
CA GLU A 51 -3.41 11.91 -5.37
C GLU A 51 -4.88 11.49 -5.28
N ILE A 52 -5.17 10.55 -4.40
CA ILE A 52 -6.51 10.12 -4.00
C ILE A 52 -6.67 10.50 -2.52
N ASN A 53 -7.69 11.29 -2.20
CA ASN A 53 -7.99 11.67 -0.82
C ASN A 53 -8.99 10.67 -0.23
N LEU A 54 -8.75 10.23 1.01
CA LEU A 54 -9.62 9.36 1.77
C LEU A 54 -10.12 10.12 3.00
N ALA A 55 -11.37 9.86 3.40
CA ALA A 55 -11.95 10.45 4.61
C ALA A 55 -11.48 9.72 5.89
N VAL A 56 -10.18 9.44 5.99
CA VAL A 56 -9.52 8.77 7.12
C VAL A 56 -8.22 9.48 7.44
N LYS A 57 -7.60 9.17 8.60
CA LYS A 57 -6.27 9.69 8.92
C LYS A 57 -5.13 8.79 8.44
N HIS A 58 -5.34 7.47 8.50
CA HIS A 58 -4.30 6.47 8.25
C HIS A 58 -4.67 5.59 7.06
N ALA A 59 -4.11 5.89 5.88
CA ALA A 59 -4.11 4.97 4.75
C ALA A 59 -2.93 4.00 4.91
N THR A 60 -3.17 2.69 4.97
CA THR A 60 -2.10 1.74 5.33
C THR A 60 -1.59 0.95 4.14
N ARG A 61 -2.45 0.36 3.31
CA ARG A 61 -2.02 -0.38 2.11
C ARG A 61 -3.03 -0.24 0.99
N CYS A 62 -2.55 -0.41 -0.23
CA CYS A 62 -3.40 -0.54 -1.41
C CYS A 62 -2.96 -1.69 -2.28
N THR A 63 -3.90 -2.28 -3.02
CA THR A 63 -3.61 -3.28 -4.05
C THR A 63 -4.67 -3.22 -5.14
N PHE A 64 -4.30 -3.61 -6.34
CA PHE A 64 -5.23 -3.68 -7.46
C PHE A 64 -5.93 -5.04 -7.46
N GLY A 65 -7.22 -5.05 -7.75
CA GLY A 65 -8.01 -6.27 -7.89
C GLY A 65 -9.17 -6.04 -8.85
N ASP A 66 -10.16 -6.95 -8.80
CA ASP A 66 -11.14 -7.23 -9.87
C ASP A 66 -10.55 -8.04 -11.04
N GLU A 67 -11.38 -8.39 -12.03
CA GLU A 67 -10.98 -9.24 -13.16
C GLU A 67 -10.01 -8.54 -14.11
N ASP A 68 -10.11 -7.21 -14.21
CA ASP A 68 -9.32 -6.37 -15.12
C ASP A 68 -8.24 -5.54 -14.39
N PHE A 69 -8.11 -5.69 -13.08
CA PHE A 69 -7.27 -4.86 -12.20
C PHE A 69 -7.59 -3.36 -12.28
N ASN A 70 -8.86 -2.99 -12.46
CA ASN A 70 -9.30 -1.59 -12.50
C ASN A 70 -9.79 -1.06 -11.15
N THR A 71 -9.83 -1.90 -10.13
CA THR A 71 -10.25 -1.54 -8.78
C THR A 71 -9.05 -1.47 -7.84
N LEU A 72 -8.96 -0.39 -7.05
CA LEU A 72 -8.00 -0.23 -5.97
C LEU A 72 -8.68 -0.53 -4.63
N PHE A 73 -8.23 -1.60 -3.97
CA PHE A 73 -8.61 -1.94 -2.61
C PHE A 73 -7.63 -1.26 -1.64
N VAL A 74 -8.16 -0.58 -0.62
CA VAL A 74 -7.34 0.19 0.33
C VAL A 74 -7.70 -0.19 1.75
N THR A 75 -6.71 -0.64 2.53
CA THR A 75 -6.87 -0.82 3.98
C THR A 75 -6.54 0.49 4.69
N THR A 76 -7.27 0.76 5.77
CA THR A 76 -7.04 1.91 6.64
C THR A 76 -6.91 1.46 8.09
N ALA A 77 -6.50 2.35 8.99
CA ALA A 77 -6.40 2.03 10.42
C ALA A 77 -7.09 3.10 11.27
N ASP A 78 -7.74 2.65 12.34
CA ASP A 78 -8.23 3.46 13.46
C ASP A 78 -7.27 3.49 14.65
N TYR A 79 -6.21 2.66 14.60
CA TYR A 79 -5.12 2.68 15.56
C TYR A 79 -4.49 4.07 15.63
N GLU A 80 -4.13 4.52 16.84
CA GLU A 80 -3.56 5.85 17.15
C GLU A 80 -4.48 7.06 16.93
N LEU A 81 -5.76 6.85 16.62
CA LEU A 81 -6.73 7.95 16.67
C LEU A 81 -7.04 8.36 18.11
N THR A 82 -7.05 9.66 18.36
CA THR A 82 -7.67 10.23 19.56
C THR A 82 -9.20 10.12 19.48
N THR A 83 -9.89 10.22 20.61
CA THR A 83 -11.38 10.24 20.65
C THR A 83 -11.96 11.33 19.73
N GLN A 84 -11.30 12.49 19.62
CA GLN A 84 -11.74 13.56 18.73
C GLN A 84 -11.55 13.18 17.26
N GLU A 85 -10.42 12.58 16.90
CA GLU A 85 -10.15 12.15 15.53
C GLU A 85 -11.03 10.98 15.10
N SER A 86 -11.38 10.05 15.99
CA SER A 86 -12.34 8.99 15.67
C SER A 86 -13.72 9.54 15.28
N VAL A 87 -14.11 10.69 15.84
CA VAL A 87 -15.35 11.38 15.44
C VAL A 87 -15.19 12.09 14.09
N LEU A 88 -14.00 12.65 13.81
CA LEU A 88 -13.70 13.33 12.54
C LEU A 88 -13.51 12.35 11.37
N TYR A 89 -12.98 11.17 11.65
CA TYR A 89 -12.61 10.14 10.67
C TYR A 89 -13.29 8.80 10.97
N PRO A 90 -14.64 8.74 10.92
CA PRO A 90 -15.40 7.58 11.37
C PRO A 90 -15.16 6.31 10.53
N SER A 91 -14.70 6.44 9.28
CA SER A 91 -14.37 5.31 8.40
C SER A 91 -12.94 4.79 8.56
N SER A 92 -12.18 5.30 9.52
CA SER A 92 -10.84 4.76 9.80
C SER A 92 -10.96 3.32 10.31
N GLY A 93 -10.11 2.43 9.80
CA GLY A 93 -10.17 0.99 10.07
C GLY A 93 -11.02 0.21 9.05
N GLU A 94 -11.77 0.88 8.20
CA GLU A 94 -12.51 0.24 7.10
C GLU A 94 -11.61 -0.07 5.90
N VAL A 95 -12.13 -0.90 4.99
CA VAL A 95 -11.54 -1.15 3.67
C VAL A 95 -12.33 -0.38 2.62
N PHE A 96 -11.63 0.42 1.81
CA PHE A 96 -12.21 1.15 0.69
C PHE A 96 -12.03 0.37 -0.61
N ILE A 97 -13.01 0.49 -1.49
CA ILE A 97 -13.00 -0.06 -2.85
C ILE A 97 -13.22 1.12 -3.78
N LEU A 98 -12.23 1.44 -4.61
CA LEU A 98 -12.19 2.65 -5.43
C LEU A 98 -11.86 2.30 -6.88
N ASP A 99 -12.31 3.12 -7.82
CA ASP A 99 -11.80 3.05 -9.19
C ASP A 99 -10.32 3.45 -9.22
N ALA A 100 -9.49 2.61 -9.82
CA ALA A 100 -8.07 2.87 -9.94
C ALA A 100 -7.80 3.93 -11.02
N PRO A 101 -6.95 4.96 -10.76
CA PRO A 101 -6.60 5.95 -11.78
C PRO A 101 -5.88 5.36 -13.00
N THR A 102 -5.20 4.23 -12.81
CA THR A 102 -4.54 3.45 -13.86
C THR A 102 -4.75 1.96 -13.58
N GLN A 103 -4.59 1.13 -14.61
CA GLN A 103 -4.83 -0.30 -14.50
C GLN A 103 -3.67 -1.00 -13.76
N GLY A 104 -4.02 -1.85 -12.81
CA GLY A 104 -3.10 -2.69 -12.07
C GLY A 104 -2.59 -3.90 -12.85
N ARG A 105 -2.00 -4.84 -12.11
CA ARG A 105 -1.49 -6.11 -12.61
C ARG A 105 -1.67 -7.20 -11.56
N GLU A 106 -1.58 -8.46 -11.97
CA GLU A 106 -1.55 -9.58 -11.04
C GLU A 106 -0.32 -9.51 -10.13
N GLU A 107 -0.53 -9.78 -8.84
CA GLU A 107 0.55 -9.91 -7.87
C GLU A 107 1.36 -11.19 -8.06
N TYR A 108 2.64 -11.14 -7.71
CA TYR A 108 3.50 -12.30 -7.85
C TYR A 108 3.13 -13.40 -6.85
N ARG A 109 2.90 -14.60 -7.35
CA ARG A 109 2.64 -15.77 -6.49
C ARG A 109 3.96 -16.37 -6.04
N VAL A 110 4.12 -16.50 -4.74
CA VAL A 110 5.22 -17.29 -4.17
C VAL A 110 4.96 -18.77 -4.44
N ASN A 111 5.91 -19.45 -5.08
CA ASN A 111 5.87 -20.90 -5.20
C ASN A 111 6.10 -21.51 -3.81
N SER A 112 5.07 -22.10 -3.22
CA SER A 112 5.14 -22.70 -1.88
C SER A 112 5.96 -24.00 -1.84
N ASP A 113 6.12 -24.70 -2.97
CA ASP A 113 6.79 -26.00 -3.01
C ASP A 113 8.29 -25.88 -2.72
N VAL A 114 8.90 -24.72 -3.01
CA VAL A 114 10.31 -24.41 -2.70
C VAL A 114 10.54 -23.96 -1.25
N LEU A 115 9.48 -23.81 -0.44
CA LEU A 115 9.60 -23.43 0.98
C LEU A 115 9.77 -24.64 1.92
N HIS A 116 9.70 -25.88 1.43
CA HIS A 116 9.82 -27.12 2.22
C HIS A 116 11.25 -27.52 2.60
N HIS A 117 12.14 -26.59 2.93
CA HIS A 117 13.47 -26.90 3.45
C HIS A 117 13.68 -26.47 4.91
N SER A 118 14.05 -27.47 5.72
CA SER A 118 14.46 -27.45 7.13
C SER A 118 13.40 -27.18 8.22
N ASN A 119 12.70 -28.24 8.62
CA ASN A 119 12.32 -28.44 10.03
C ASN A 119 12.37 -29.94 10.36
N GLN A 120 13.57 -30.53 10.32
CA GLN A 120 13.85 -31.74 11.11
C GLN A 120 14.45 -31.31 12.44
N VAL A 121 13.58 -31.01 13.41
CA VAL A 121 14.00 -30.95 14.80
C VAL A 121 14.08 -32.39 15.29
N ASN A 122 15.31 -32.92 15.43
CA ASN A 122 15.53 -34.17 16.14
C ASN A 122 15.26 -33.95 17.63
N VAL A 123 14.06 -34.33 18.08
CA VAL A 123 13.77 -34.47 19.50
C VAL A 123 14.23 -35.86 19.93
N SER A 124 15.46 -35.95 20.43
CA SER A 124 15.95 -37.14 21.14
C SER A 124 15.35 -37.15 22.55
N LEU A 125 14.27 -37.90 22.77
CA LEU A 125 13.82 -38.26 24.11
C LEU A 125 14.75 -39.37 24.63
N THR A 126 15.61 -39.05 25.60
CA THR A 126 16.25 -40.06 26.44
C THR A 126 15.42 -40.22 27.72
N SER A 127 14.94 -41.45 27.91
CA SER A 127 14.31 -42.00 29.11
C SER A 127 15.19 -41.96 30.35
#